data_AF-A0A4R4MND1-F1
#
_entry.id   AF-A0A4R4MND1-F1
#
_cell.length_a   1.000
_cell.length_b   1.000
_cell.length_c   1.000
_cell.angle_alpha   90.00
_cell.angle_beta   90.00
_cell.angle_gamma   90.00
#
_symmetry.space_group_name_H-M   'P 1'
#
loop_
_entity.id
_entity.type
_entity.pdbx_description
1 polymer ?
#
loop_
_entity_poly.entity_id
_entity_poly.type
_entity_poly.pdbx_seq_one_letter_code
_entity_poly.pdbx_strand_id
1 'polypeptide(L)'
;MAVLDIVIPEPADPPADLVSRAPRRAPGPRDRLVLVDNGKPSARVLLDLVATDLRTRLGFSDVVMHSKPSAAKPLTGEESARLAEGAGLMIAALGDCGACSACSANDAIQFERLGVPAIAVITEPFQSLVARFAVRLGLADVGTTVLPHPVASRSEEELAAYADRVAAVVTAEFAGSAVPPEPPAGRAG
;
A
#
# COMPACT_ATOMS: atom_id res chain seq x y z
N MET A 1 10.12 -45.26 11.99
CA MET A 1 11.06 -44.27 11.44
C MET A 1 10.29 -43.48 10.40
N ALA A 2 10.11 -42.17 10.58
CA ALA A 2 9.38 -41.36 9.59
C ALA A 2 10.33 -41.05 8.43
N VAL A 3 9.91 -41.37 7.21
CA VAL A 3 10.60 -40.99 5.97
C VAL A 3 10.15 -39.56 5.64
N LEU A 4 11.11 -38.67 5.37
CA LEU A 4 10.84 -37.32 4.90
C LEU A 4 11.16 -37.26 3.40
N ASP A 5 10.18 -36.89 2.59
CA ASP A 5 10.36 -36.69 1.16
C ASP A 5 10.80 -35.26 0.86
N ILE A 6 11.72 -35.11 -0.10
CA ILE A 6 12.05 -33.80 -0.66
C ILE A 6 10.96 -33.43 -1.66
N VAL A 7 10.27 -32.31 -1.41
CA VAL A 7 9.28 -31.76 -2.32
C VAL A 7 9.90 -30.62 -3.11
N ILE A 8 9.86 -30.73 -4.44
CA ILE A 8 10.16 -29.63 -5.35
C ILE A 8 8.83 -28.98 -5.72
N PRO A 9 8.54 -27.75 -5.25
CA PRO A 9 7.26 -27.10 -5.52
C PRO A 9 7.17 -26.72 -7.00
N GLU A 10 6.16 -27.23 -7.69
CA GLU A 10 5.80 -26.73 -9.01
C GLU A 10 5.08 -25.38 -8.86
N PRO A 11 5.34 -24.40 -9.76
CA PRO A 11 4.61 -23.15 -9.73
C PRO A 11 3.13 -23.41 -10.03
N ALA A 12 2.29 -23.26 -9.00
CA ALA A 12 0.92 -23.79 -9.02
C ALA A 12 -0.07 -23.10 -9.97
N ASP A 13 0.24 -21.92 -10.53
CA ASP A 13 -0.70 -21.16 -11.37
C ASP A 13 0.02 -20.22 -12.35
N PRO A 14 -0.56 -19.96 -13.54
CA PRO A 14 -0.08 -18.92 -14.44
C PRO A 14 -0.14 -17.52 -13.79
N PRO A 15 0.65 -16.54 -14.28
CA PRO A 15 0.54 -15.15 -13.84
C PRO A 15 -0.88 -14.62 -14.02
N ALA A 16 -1.34 -13.79 -13.09
CA ALA A 16 -2.62 -13.12 -13.23
C ALA A 16 -2.58 -12.06 -14.35
N ASP A 17 -3.77 -11.65 -14.82
CA ASP A 17 -3.92 -10.57 -15.80
C ASP A 17 -3.23 -9.28 -15.34
N LEU A 18 -2.69 -8.54 -16.31
CA LEU A 18 -2.00 -7.28 -16.05
C LEU A 18 -2.94 -6.24 -15.45
N VAL A 19 -2.47 -5.58 -14.40
CA VAL A 19 -3.13 -4.49 -13.70
C VAL A 19 -2.31 -3.22 -13.95
N SER A 20 -2.97 -2.11 -14.25
CA SER A 20 -2.35 -0.79 -14.27
C SER A 20 -2.51 -0.11 -12.92
N ARG A 21 -1.54 0.72 -12.53
CA ARG A 21 -1.69 1.59 -11.36
C ARG A 21 -2.85 2.57 -11.57
N ALA A 22 -3.67 2.74 -10.54
CA ALA A 22 -4.67 3.78 -10.45
C ALA A 22 -4.05 5.19 -10.56
N PRO A 23 -4.80 6.22 -10.95
CA PRO A 23 -4.26 7.59 -11.01
C PRO A 23 -3.87 8.13 -9.63
N ARG A 24 -2.67 8.70 -9.52
CA ARG A 24 -2.18 9.39 -8.32
C ARG A 24 -2.50 10.87 -8.43
N ARG A 25 -3.67 11.26 -7.94
CA ARG A 25 -4.14 12.65 -7.93
C ARG A 25 -4.23 13.17 -6.51
N ALA A 26 -4.11 14.48 -6.33
CA ALA A 26 -4.39 15.11 -5.05
C ALA A 26 -5.79 14.68 -4.55
N PRO A 27 -5.95 14.31 -3.27
CA PRO A 27 -7.24 13.91 -2.73
C PRO A 27 -8.29 15.02 -2.87
N GLY A 28 -9.51 14.64 -3.21
CA GLY A 28 -10.66 15.53 -3.22
C GLY A 28 -11.15 15.88 -1.80
N PRO A 29 -12.03 16.87 -1.66
CA PRO A 29 -12.51 17.36 -0.35
C PRO A 29 -13.35 16.35 0.44
N ARG A 30 -13.70 15.20 -0.15
CA ARG A 30 -14.45 14.10 0.48
C ARG A 30 -13.68 12.78 0.48
N ASP A 31 -12.47 12.79 -0.06
CA ASP A 31 -11.67 11.58 -0.17
C ASP A 31 -11.14 11.19 1.21
N ARG A 32 -11.30 9.91 1.54
CA ARG A 32 -10.84 9.31 2.79
C ARG A 32 -9.48 8.66 2.60
N LEU A 33 -8.66 8.70 3.64
CA LEU A 33 -7.46 7.87 3.73
C LEU A 33 -7.83 6.55 4.40
N VAL A 34 -7.58 5.43 3.73
CA VAL A 34 -7.78 4.09 4.28
C VAL A 34 -6.44 3.54 4.74
N LEU A 35 -6.38 3.06 5.98
CA LEU A 35 -5.19 2.45 6.57
C LEU A 35 -5.51 1.02 6.95
N VAL A 36 -4.74 0.07 6.44
CA VAL A 36 -4.89 -1.36 6.73
C VAL A 36 -3.78 -1.77 7.69
N ASP A 37 -4.16 -1.94 8.95
CA ASP A 37 -3.30 -2.34 10.06
C ASP A 37 -3.22 -3.86 10.14
N ASN A 38 -2.00 -4.39 10.20
CA ASN A 38 -1.73 -5.82 10.30
C ASN A 38 -1.87 -6.39 11.73
N GLY A 39 -2.22 -5.55 12.72
CA GLY A 39 -2.47 -5.91 14.11
C GLY A 39 -1.22 -5.87 15.01
N LYS A 40 -0.07 -5.40 14.50
CA LYS A 40 1.15 -5.26 15.31
C LYS A 40 1.18 -3.90 16.03
N PRO A 41 1.53 -3.86 17.34
CA PRO A 41 1.55 -2.60 18.10
C PRO A 41 2.37 -1.47 17.44
N SER A 42 3.61 -1.73 17.04
CA SER A 42 4.46 -0.72 16.38
C SER A 42 3.96 -0.32 15.00
N ALA A 43 3.28 -1.22 14.28
CA ALA A 43 2.67 -0.90 12.99
C ALA A 43 1.46 0.02 13.18
N ARG A 44 0.67 -0.19 14.23
CA ARG A 44 -0.45 0.69 14.58
C ARG A 44 0.02 2.10 14.91
N VAL A 45 1.03 2.23 15.78
CA VAL A 45 1.62 3.53 16.12
C VAL A 45 2.17 4.24 14.87
N LEU A 46 2.90 3.52 14.02
CA LEU A 46 3.41 4.06 12.76
C LEU A 46 2.27 4.57 11.86
N LEU A 47 1.20 3.78 11.69
CA LEU A 47 0.05 4.15 10.85
C LEU A 47 -0.71 5.35 11.41
N ASP A 48 -0.87 5.47 12.73
CA ASP A 48 -1.52 6.64 13.35
C ASP A 48 -0.72 7.93 13.10
N LEU A 49 0.63 7.85 13.15
CA LEU A 49 1.51 8.97 12.81
C LEU A 49 1.45 9.32 11.32
N VAL A 50 1.50 8.31 10.43
CA VAL A 50 1.34 8.50 8.99
C VAL A 50 -0.03 9.13 8.66
N ALA A 51 -1.10 8.72 9.34
CA ALA A 51 -2.42 9.31 9.19
C ALA A 51 -2.41 10.81 9.48
N THR A 52 -1.80 11.18 10.60
CA THR A 52 -1.69 12.58 11.06
C THR A 52 -0.96 13.43 10.03
N ASP A 53 0.19 12.95 9.56
CA ASP A 53 1.03 13.67 8.61
C ASP A 53 0.35 13.80 7.24
N LEU A 54 -0.26 12.73 6.72
CA LEU A 54 -0.92 12.74 5.42
C LEU A 54 -2.19 13.59 5.40
N ARG A 55 -2.97 13.60 6.48
CA ARG A 55 -4.09 14.54 6.62
C ARG A 55 -3.60 15.98 6.54
N THR A 56 -2.48 16.29 7.20
CA THR A 56 -1.91 17.63 7.22
C THR A 56 -1.36 18.04 5.86
N ARG A 57 -0.69 17.13 5.13
CA ARG A 57 -0.04 17.41 3.84
C ARG A 57 -0.96 17.37 2.63
N LEU A 58 -1.92 16.44 2.62
CA LEU A 58 -2.77 16.16 1.46
C LEU A 58 -4.26 16.48 1.68
N GLY A 59 -4.68 16.77 2.92
CA GLY A 59 -6.03 17.29 3.18
C GLY A 59 -7.17 16.26 3.13
N PHE A 60 -6.89 14.97 3.38
CA PHE A 60 -7.94 13.94 3.48
C PHE A 60 -9.02 14.33 4.49
N SER A 61 -10.29 14.15 4.11
CA SER A 61 -11.42 14.57 4.95
C SER A 61 -11.60 13.69 6.19
N ASP A 62 -11.27 12.41 6.05
CA ASP A 62 -11.39 11.43 7.12
C ASP A 62 -10.33 10.31 6.99
N VAL A 63 -10.14 9.56 8.08
CA VAL A 63 -9.25 8.39 8.13
C VAL A 63 -10.04 7.16 8.59
N VAL A 64 -9.97 6.11 7.79
CA VAL A 64 -10.55 4.80 8.12
C VAL A 64 -9.40 3.85 8.45
N MET A 65 -9.24 3.52 9.74
CA MET A 65 -8.31 2.49 10.19
C MET A 65 -9.02 1.12 10.23
N HIS A 66 -8.57 0.17 9.42
CA HIS A 66 -9.07 -1.20 9.40
C HIS A 66 -7.99 -2.16 9.90
N SER A 67 -8.20 -2.76 11.07
CA SER A 67 -7.29 -3.75 11.65
C SER A 67 -7.67 -5.15 11.19
N LYS A 68 -6.72 -5.84 10.54
CA LYS A 68 -6.90 -7.23 10.11
C LYS A 68 -6.82 -8.18 11.30
N PRO A 69 -7.57 -9.30 11.27
CA PRO A 69 -7.47 -10.32 12.33
C PRO A 69 -6.12 -11.03 12.34
N SER A 70 -5.35 -10.96 11.25
CA SER A 70 -4.02 -11.53 11.15
C SER A 70 -3.20 -10.84 10.06
N ALA A 71 -1.92 -10.57 10.35
CA ALA A 71 -0.97 -10.05 9.38
C ALA A 71 -0.72 -10.99 8.18
N ALA A 72 -0.99 -12.29 8.33
CA ALA A 72 -0.78 -13.31 7.30
C ALA A 72 -2.05 -13.63 6.50
N LYS A 73 -3.12 -12.84 6.66
CA LYS A 73 -4.33 -12.93 5.85
C LYS A 73 -4.49 -11.63 5.05
N PRO A 74 -4.61 -11.71 3.71
CA PRO A 74 -5.03 -10.55 2.93
C PRO A 74 -6.49 -10.21 3.23
N LEU A 75 -6.89 -8.99 2.90
CA LEU A 75 -8.29 -8.61 2.83
C LEU A 75 -9.02 -9.48 1.81
N THR A 76 -10.27 -9.82 2.12
CA THR A 76 -11.17 -10.39 1.14
C THR A 76 -11.56 -9.35 0.10
N GLY A 77 -11.96 -9.78 -1.10
CA GLY A 77 -12.42 -8.86 -2.15
C GLY A 77 -13.61 -8.00 -1.71
N GLU A 78 -14.49 -8.55 -0.87
CA GLU A 78 -15.62 -7.80 -0.28
C GLU A 78 -15.15 -6.71 0.70
N GLU A 79 -14.18 -7.02 1.56
CA GLU A 79 -13.59 -6.02 2.45
C GLU A 79 -12.87 -4.93 1.66
N SER A 80 -12.07 -5.29 0.65
CA SER A 80 -11.40 -4.33 -0.23
C SER A 80 -12.41 -3.42 -0.94
N ALA A 81 -13.48 -3.98 -1.52
CA ALA A 81 -14.51 -3.21 -2.20
C ALA A 81 -15.19 -2.20 -1.26
N ARG A 82 -15.63 -2.65 -0.07
CA ARG A 82 -16.27 -1.76 0.91
C ARG A 82 -15.34 -0.65 1.39
N LEU A 83 -14.07 -0.96 1.64
CA LEU A 83 -13.10 0.03 2.10
C LEU A 83 -12.70 1.00 0.98
N ALA A 84 -12.70 0.57 -0.28
CA ALA A 84 -12.38 1.41 -1.44
C ALA A 84 -13.44 2.49 -1.72
N GLU A 85 -14.68 2.32 -1.27
CA GLU A 85 -15.75 3.31 -1.46
C GLU A 85 -15.34 4.68 -0.88
N GLY A 86 -15.21 5.71 -1.71
CA GLY A 86 -14.80 7.05 -1.28
C GLY A 86 -13.37 7.14 -0.71
N ALA A 87 -12.52 6.13 -0.93
CA ALA A 87 -11.12 6.19 -0.60
C ALA A 87 -10.34 6.95 -1.69
N GLY A 88 -9.55 7.94 -1.29
CA GLY A 88 -8.60 8.61 -2.18
C GLY A 88 -7.21 7.96 -2.18
N LEU A 89 -6.89 7.22 -1.13
CA LEU A 89 -5.64 6.49 -0.96
C LEU A 89 -5.83 5.36 0.05
N MET A 90 -5.18 4.22 -0.20
CA MET A 90 -5.04 3.13 0.76
C MET A 90 -3.57 2.89 1.12
N ILE A 91 -3.26 2.72 2.41
CA ILE A 91 -1.93 2.29 2.86
C ILE A 91 -2.05 1.04 3.71
N ALA A 92 -1.32 -0.01 3.35
CA ALA A 92 -1.21 -1.23 4.15
C ALA A 92 0.16 -1.29 4.86
N ALA A 93 0.16 -1.45 6.18
CA ALA A 93 1.39 -1.63 6.95
C ALA A 93 1.19 -2.64 8.10
N LEU A 94 2.20 -3.40 8.50
CA LEU A 94 3.59 -3.40 8.04
C LEU A 94 3.97 -4.76 7.42
N GLY A 95 4.69 -4.74 6.30
CA GLY A 95 5.39 -5.90 5.75
C GLY A 95 6.83 -6.05 6.28
N ASP A 96 7.01 -6.76 7.38
CA ASP A 96 8.30 -7.03 8.05
C ASP A 96 8.60 -8.54 8.18
N CYS A 97 7.87 -9.36 7.45
CA CYS A 97 8.00 -10.80 7.39
C CYS A 97 7.53 -11.30 6.03
N GLY A 98 7.87 -12.54 5.64
CA GLY A 98 7.51 -13.07 4.32
C GLY A 98 6.00 -13.03 4.03
N ALA A 99 5.20 -13.61 4.94
CA ALA A 99 3.75 -13.69 4.78
C ALA A 99 3.07 -12.31 4.82
N CYS A 100 3.43 -11.46 5.78
CA CYS A 100 2.80 -10.16 5.96
C CYS A 100 3.17 -9.17 4.85
N SER A 101 4.40 -9.24 4.32
CA SER A 101 4.80 -8.42 3.17
C SER A 101 4.01 -8.81 1.92
N ALA A 102 3.85 -10.11 1.66
CA ALA A 102 3.01 -10.59 0.56
C ALA A 102 1.54 -10.20 0.72
N CYS A 103 0.99 -10.29 1.94
CA CYS A 103 -0.39 -9.89 2.22
C CYS A 103 -0.61 -8.38 2.02
N SER A 104 0.27 -7.51 2.54
CA SER A 104 0.16 -6.06 2.33
C SER A 104 0.28 -5.69 0.85
N ALA A 105 1.17 -6.36 0.10
CA ALA A 105 1.27 -6.17 -1.35
C ALA A 105 0.00 -6.64 -2.07
N ASN A 106 -0.58 -7.79 -1.70
CA ASN A 106 -1.85 -8.24 -2.24
C ASN A 106 -2.96 -7.22 -1.97
N ASP A 107 -3.06 -6.71 -0.74
CA ASP A 107 -4.09 -5.75 -0.36
C ASP A 107 -3.96 -4.48 -1.21
N ALA A 108 -2.73 -3.97 -1.41
CA ALA A 108 -2.49 -2.85 -2.32
C ALA A 108 -2.94 -3.16 -3.75
N ILE A 109 -2.59 -4.33 -4.31
CA ILE A 109 -3.00 -4.73 -5.67
C ILE A 109 -4.52 -4.81 -5.81
N GLN A 110 -5.25 -5.28 -4.78
CA GLN A 110 -6.72 -5.30 -4.84
C GLN A 110 -7.30 -3.89 -4.92
N PHE A 111 -6.75 -2.92 -4.18
CA PHE A 111 -7.20 -1.53 -4.27
C PHE A 111 -6.86 -0.89 -5.62
N GLU A 112 -5.68 -1.21 -6.18
CA GLU A 112 -5.29 -0.76 -7.53
C GLU A 112 -6.27 -1.27 -8.59
N ARG A 113 -6.69 -2.54 -8.49
CA ARG A 113 -7.72 -3.13 -9.36
C ARG A 113 -9.08 -2.45 -9.23
N LEU A 114 -9.37 -1.89 -8.06
CA LEU A 114 -10.58 -1.11 -7.79
C LEU A 114 -10.43 0.37 -8.19
N GLY A 115 -9.29 0.77 -8.77
CA GLY A 115 -9.02 2.14 -9.19
C GLY A 115 -8.68 3.10 -8.06
N VAL A 116 -8.40 2.59 -6.85
CA VAL A 116 -7.93 3.38 -5.71
C VAL A 116 -6.41 3.24 -5.62
N PRO A 117 -5.64 4.34 -5.64
CA PRO A 117 -4.20 4.24 -5.51
C PRO A 117 -3.84 3.73 -4.11
N ALA A 118 -2.93 2.77 -4.06
CA ALA A 118 -2.54 2.07 -2.86
C ALA A 118 -1.02 1.99 -2.71
N ILE A 119 -0.58 1.91 -1.46
CA ILE A 119 0.82 1.79 -1.08
C ILE A 119 0.98 0.70 -0.02
N ALA A 120 1.92 -0.21 -0.24
CA ALA A 120 2.34 -1.17 0.78
C ALA A 120 3.62 -0.68 1.48
N VAL A 121 3.58 -0.52 2.80
CA VAL A 121 4.77 -0.20 3.61
C VAL A 121 5.41 -1.50 4.07
N ILE A 122 6.66 -1.70 3.64
CA ILE A 122 7.43 -2.93 3.90
C ILE A 122 8.83 -2.59 4.45
N THR A 123 9.63 -3.60 4.78
CA THR A 123 11.02 -3.42 5.21
C THR A 123 12.03 -4.01 4.22
N GLU A 124 13.29 -3.56 4.26
CA GLU A 124 14.28 -3.85 3.20
C GLU A 124 14.45 -5.33 2.84
N PRO A 125 14.48 -6.28 3.79
CA PRO A 125 14.71 -7.69 3.47
C PRO A 125 13.63 -8.30 2.55
N PHE A 126 12.45 -7.69 2.47
CA PHE A 126 11.29 -8.24 1.76
C PHE A 126 10.97 -7.54 0.44
N GLN A 127 11.76 -6.54 0.03
CA GLN A 127 11.56 -5.82 -1.25
C GLN A 127 11.51 -6.78 -2.45
N SER A 128 12.51 -7.66 -2.58
CA SER A 128 12.60 -8.62 -3.67
C SER A 128 11.46 -9.64 -3.67
N LEU A 129 10.99 -10.04 -2.49
CA LEU A 129 9.85 -10.94 -2.35
C LEU A 129 8.58 -10.25 -2.89
N VAL A 130 8.33 -9.02 -2.44
CA VAL A 130 7.15 -8.24 -2.83
C VAL A 130 7.17 -7.94 -4.32
N ALA A 131 8.31 -7.54 -4.89
CA ALA A 131 8.41 -7.27 -6.32
C ALA A 131 8.07 -8.50 -7.18
N ARG A 132 8.61 -9.67 -6.83
CA ARG A 132 8.30 -10.93 -7.55
C ARG A 132 6.84 -11.35 -7.38
N PHE A 133 6.32 -11.20 -6.17
CA PHE A 133 4.93 -11.51 -5.86
C PHE A 133 3.96 -10.60 -6.63
N ALA A 134 4.27 -9.31 -6.71
CA ALA A 134 3.45 -8.33 -7.41
C ALA A 134 3.40 -8.57 -8.92
N VAL A 135 4.55 -8.90 -9.55
CA VAL A 135 4.60 -9.35 -10.96
C VAL A 135 3.70 -10.56 -11.19
N ARG A 136 3.73 -11.56 -10.30
CA ARG A 136 2.87 -12.74 -10.42
C ARG A 136 1.38 -12.40 -10.32
N LEU A 137 1.03 -11.38 -9.54
CA LEU A 137 -0.34 -10.89 -9.40
C LEU A 137 -0.74 -9.84 -10.46
N GLY A 138 0.12 -9.60 -11.44
CA GLY A 138 -0.17 -8.76 -12.60
C GLY A 138 0.19 -7.29 -12.44
N LEU A 139 0.78 -6.85 -11.31
CA LEU A 139 1.15 -5.46 -11.07
C LEU A 139 2.64 -5.33 -10.75
N ALA A 140 3.48 -5.08 -11.77
CA ALA A 140 4.92 -4.99 -11.58
C ALA A 140 5.36 -3.79 -10.71
N ASP A 141 4.55 -2.72 -10.67
CA ASP A 141 4.80 -1.52 -9.86
C ASP A 141 3.66 -1.31 -8.85
N VAL A 142 3.61 -2.12 -7.79
CA VAL A 142 2.55 -2.08 -6.76
C VAL A 142 2.60 -0.82 -5.87
N GLY A 143 3.61 0.04 -6.01
CA GLY A 143 3.80 1.20 -5.13
C GLY A 143 4.17 0.76 -3.71
N THR A 144 5.47 0.58 -3.45
CA THR A 144 5.97 0.22 -2.10
C THR A 144 6.79 1.35 -1.50
N THR A 145 6.58 1.63 -0.21
CA THR A 145 7.53 2.40 0.60
C THR A 145 8.31 1.44 1.50
N VAL A 146 9.62 1.63 1.59
CA VAL A 146 10.49 0.69 2.31
C VAL A 146 11.17 1.36 3.51
N LEU A 147 11.09 0.71 4.66
CA LEU A 147 11.62 1.18 5.95
C LEU A 147 12.70 0.25 6.52
N PRO A 148 13.61 0.77 7.37
CA PRO A 148 14.60 -0.04 8.08
C PRO A 148 14.01 -1.18 8.89
N HIS A 149 14.51 -2.39 8.64
CA HIS A 149 14.22 -3.57 9.43
C HIS A 149 15.05 -3.61 10.73
N PRO A 150 14.52 -4.14 11.84
CA PRO A 150 13.10 -4.35 12.14
C PRO A 150 12.43 -3.05 12.62
N VAL A 151 11.11 -2.94 12.43
CA VAL A 151 10.31 -1.81 12.97
C VAL A 151 9.82 -2.09 14.39
N ALA A 152 9.67 -3.36 14.76
CA ALA A 152 9.10 -3.76 16.06
C ALA A 152 9.90 -3.27 17.28
N SER A 153 11.21 -3.04 17.12
CA SER A 153 12.10 -2.62 18.21
C SER A 153 12.44 -1.12 18.19
N ARG A 154 11.76 -0.33 17.36
CA ARG A 154 12.03 1.11 17.19
C ARG A 154 11.42 1.93 18.32
N SER A 155 12.10 3.00 18.70
CA SER A 155 11.55 3.99 19.64
C SER A 155 10.42 4.79 19.00
N GLU A 156 9.63 5.51 19.81
CA GLU A 156 8.58 6.39 19.29
C GLU A 156 9.14 7.49 18.40
N GLU A 157 10.32 8.04 18.72
CA GLU A 157 10.99 9.05 17.89
C GLU A 157 11.44 8.47 16.55
N GLU A 158 11.96 7.24 16.53
CA GLU A 158 12.30 6.54 15.29
C GLU A 158 11.05 6.25 14.44
N LEU A 159 9.94 5.84 15.07
CA LEU A 159 8.67 5.61 14.39
C LEU A 159 8.10 6.91 13.80
N ALA A 160 8.19 8.03 14.52
CA ALA A 160 7.81 9.35 14.01
C ALA A 160 8.66 9.76 12.81
N ALA A 161 9.98 9.53 12.86
CA ALA A 161 10.86 9.78 11.72
C ALA A 161 10.53 8.87 10.52
N TYR A 162 10.07 7.63 10.75
CA TYR A 162 9.62 6.75 9.67
C TYR A 162 8.28 7.20 9.08
N ALA A 163 7.34 7.63 9.93
CA ALA A 163 6.07 8.18 9.49
C ALA A 163 6.26 9.42 8.61
N ASP A 164 7.12 10.35 9.04
CA ASP A 164 7.44 11.56 8.26
C ASP A 164 8.00 11.21 6.88
N ARG A 165 8.93 10.24 6.80
CA ARG A 165 9.49 9.76 5.52
C ARG A 165 8.42 9.14 4.63
N VAL A 166 7.57 8.27 5.18
CA VAL A 166 6.45 7.67 4.44
C VAL A 166 5.55 8.78 3.90
N ALA A 167 5.12 9.70 4.76
CA ALA A 167 4.25 10.79 4.37
C ALA A 167 4.87 11.71 3.31
N ALA A 168 6.18 11.99 3.40
CA ALA A 168 6.90 12.78 2.41
C ALA A 168 6.93 12.11 1.04
N VAL A 169 7.27 10.83 0.97
CA VAL A 169 7.30 10.06 -0.29
C VAL A 169 5.91 9.98 -0.92
N VAL A 170 4.89 9.65 -0.12
CA VAL A 170 3.49 9.58 -0.57
C VAL A 170 3.04 10.96 -1.08
N THR A 171 3.34 12.04 -0.35
CA THR A 171 2.95 13.39 -0.76
C THR A 171 3.59 13.77 -2.10
N ALA A 172 4.88 13.46 -2.29
CA ALA A 172 5.58 13.75 -3.54
C ALA A 172 4.97 13.00 -4.73
N GLU A 173 4.55 11.74 -4.53
CA GLU A 173 3.89 10.95 -5.56
C GLU A 173 2.51 11.53 -5.95
N PHE A 174 1.77 12.09 -4.99
CA PHE A 174 0.40 12.59 -5.19
C PHE A 174 0.32 14.09 -5.56
N ALA A 175 1.42 14.83 -5.40
CA ALA A 175 1.54 16.22 -5.85
C ALA A 175 1.76 16.34 -7.38
N GLY A 176 2.03 15.23 -8.07
CA GLY A 176 2.53 15.20 -9.45
C GLY A 176 1.51 15.15 -10.60
N SER A 177 0.19 15.17 -10.37
CA SER A 177 -0.80 15.17 -11.47
C SER A 177 -1.59 16.49 -11.59
N ALA A 178 -0.91 17.60 -11.83
CA ALA A 178 -1.55 18.70 -12.55
C ALA A 178 -1.64 18.28 -14.03
N VAL A 179 -2.85 18.00 -14.52
CA VAL A 179 -3.11 17.94 -15.96
C VAL A 179 -2.70 19.32 -16.51
N PRO A 180 -1.77 19.41 -17.49
CA PRO A 180 -1.48 20.69 -18.15
C PRO A 180 -2.80 21.21 -18.73
N PRO A 181 -3.13 22.51 -18.61
CA PRO A 181 -4.29 23.05 -19.29
C PRO A 181 -4.18 22.73 -20.78
N GLU A 182 -5.23 22.12 -21.32
CA GLU A 182 -5.37 21.81 -22.73
C GLU A 182 -5.06 23.09 -23.53
N PRO A 183 -4.17 23.05 -24.54
CA PRO A 183 -3.86 24.25 -25.30
C PRO A 183 -5.14 24.81 -25.90
N PRO A 184 -5.34 26.15 -25.91
CA PRO A 184 -6.57 26.74 -26.38
C PRO A 184 -6.86 26.25 -27.80
N ALA A 185 -8.08 25.72 -28.01
CA ALA A 185 -8.56 25.28 -29.30
C ALA A 185 -8.20 26.36 -30.34
N GLY A 186 -7.32 25.98 -31.28
CA GLY A 186 -6.82 26.87 -32.31
C GLY A 186 -8.01 27.55 -32.99
N ARG A 187 -8.02 28.88 -32.97
CA ARG A 187 -8.98 29.65 -33.76
C ARG A 187 -8.76 29.30 -35.23
N ALA A 188 -9.85 28.92 -35.88
CA ALA A 188 -9.97 28.61 -37.28
C ALA A 188 -9.31 29.68 -38.17
N GLY A 189 -8.61 29.21 -39.21
CA GLY A 189 -8.43 29.94 -40.46
C GLY A 189 -9.58 29.63 -41.42
#